data_AF-A0A0D0EDP3-F1
#
_entry.id   AF-A0A0D0EDP3-F1
#
_cell.length_a   1.000
_cell.length_b   1.000
_cell.length_c   1.000
_cell.angle_alpha   90.00
_cell.angle_beta   90.00
_cell.angle_gamma   90.00
#
_symmetry.space_group_name_H-M   'P 1'
#
loop_
_entity.id
_entity.type
_entity.pdbx_description
1 polymer ?
#
loop_
_entity_poly.entity_id
_entity_poly.type
_entity_poly.pdbx_seq_one_letter_code
_entity_poly.pdbx_strand_id
1 'polypeptide(L)'
;MNEGIEKRLAGRPFKMQEWVAELVNILNEEDILFLSDKDLVFLVNRRLPEENQISTSTFEKWKSGKYAPNEEVGKEFVACINLALIRQKQLLSKKMMEDNNGQWTRYAWIMERKFTEWNLKHISENINRNEQSTVINIQAGTEEQRKLIDNLINADFEEVKPIQLPKPKEVKSLTDNEKEDELPF
;
A
#
# COMPACT_ATOMS: atom_id res chain seq x y z
N MET A 1 20.81 -49.33 11.43
CA MET A 1 21.37 -48.13 10.78
C MET A 1 20.28 -47.52 9.92
N ASN A 2 19.58 -46.48 10.40
CA ASN A 2 18.75 -45.60 9.56
C ASN A 2 18.26 -44.32 10.30
N GLU A 3 18.86 -43.93 11.43
CA GLU A 3 18.51 -42.67 12.12
C GLU A 3 19.21 -41.42 11.54
N GLY A 4 20.11 -41.60 10.57
CA GLY A 4 20.94 -40.51 10.02
C GLY A 4 20.35 -39.75 8.84
N ILE A 5 19.29 -40.27 8.21
CA ILE A 5 18.73 -39.70 6.97
C ILE A 5 17.48 -38.84 7.25
N GLU A 6 16.67 -39.16 8.27
CA GLU A 6 15.48 -38.36 8.61
C GLU A 6 15.79 -36.96 9.17
N LYS A 7 16.97 -36.75 9.78
CA LYS A 7 17.34 -35.42 10.33
C LYS A 7 17.70 -34.38 9.27
N ARG A 8 17.85 -34.73 7.99
CA ARG A 8 18.26 -33.79 6.93
C ARG A 8 17.10 -33.08 6.24
N LEU A 9 15.85 -33.49 6.51
CA LEU A 9 14.62 -32.81 6.05
C LEU A 9 13.96 -31.96 7.14
N ALA A 10 14.45 -32.03 8.38
CA ALA A 10 14.07 -31.11 9.44
C ALA A 10 14.72 -29.74 9.13
N GLY A 11 14.08 -28.99 8.24
CA GLY A 11 14.41 -27.60 7.96
C GLY A 11 14.59 -26.86 9.28
N ARG A 12 15.64 -26.05 9.36
CA ARG A 12 15.98 -25.21 10.52
C ARG A 12 14.68 -24.71 11.17
N PRO A 13 14.44 -24.98 12.48
CA PRO A 13 13.22 -24.55 13.14
C PRO A 13 12.99 -23.07 12.86
N PHE A 14 11.85 -22.76 12.26
CA PHE A 14 11.60 -21.44 11.72
C PHE A 14 11.20 -20.52 12.87
N LYS A 15 12.21 -19.85 13.46
CA LYS A 15 12.11 -19.01 14.67
C LYS A 15 10.95 -18.00 14.67
N MET A 16 10.41 -17.66 13.50
CA MET A 16 9.35 -16.66 13.34
C MET A 16 8.09 -16.98 14.12
N GLN A 17 7.63 -18.24 14.20
CA GLN A 17 6.37 -18.55 14.88
C GLN A 17 6.42 -18.19 16.36
N GLU A 18 7.45 -18.66 17.07
CA GLU A 18 7.64 -18.34 18.49
C GLU A 18 7.90 -16.84 18.70
N TRP A 19 8.65 -16.23 17.77
CA TRP A 19 8.94 -14.81 17.84
C TRP A 19 7.69 -13.94 17.67
N VAL A 20 6.79 -14.30 16.76
CA VAL A 20 5.50 -13.62 16.54
C VAL A 20 4.58 -13.80 17.73
N ALA A 21 4.50 -15.01 18.30
CA ALA A 21 3.70 -15.25 19.50
C ALA A 21 4.13 -14.33 20.65
N GLU A 22 5.43 -14.19 20.89
CA GLU A 22 5.94 -13.32 21.95
C GLU A 22 5.82 -11.83 21.61
N LEU A 23 5.93 -11.45 20.33
CA LEU A 23 5.61 -10.11 19.87
C LEU A 23 4.17 -9.73 20.24
N VAL A 24 3.20 -10.60 20.00
CA VAL A 24 1.79 -10.34 20.35
C VAL A 24 1.63 -10.08 21.85
N ASN A 25 2.31 -10.86 22.69
CA ASN A 25 2.30 -10.65 24.15
C ASN A 25 2.80 -9.25 24.51
N ILE A 26 3.97 -8.84 23.99
CA ILE A 26 4.54 -7.51 24.25
C ILE A 26 3.63 -6.39 23.72
N LEU A 27 3.00 -6.58 22.56
CA LEU A 27 2.12 -5.57 21.97
C LEU A 27 0.78 -5.39 22.72
N ASN A 28 0.39 -6.37 23.53
CA ASN A 28 -0.79 -6.30 24.37
C ASN A 28 -0.52 -5.67 25.74
N GLU A 29 0.73 -5.47 26.12
CA GLU A 29 1.09 -4.71 27.33
C GLU A 29 0.88 -3.20 27.08
N GLU A 30 0.36 -2.49 28.09
CA GLU A 30 -0.35 -1.20 27.93
C GLU A 30 0.50 0.01 27.46
N ASP A 31 1.79 -0.14 27.15
CA ASP A 31 2.68 1.00 26.89
C ASP A 31 3.54 0.87 25.61
N ILE A 32 2.88 0.60 24.48
CA ILE A 32 3.55 0.51 23.18
C ILE A 32 3.89 1.87 22.53
N LEU A 33 3.54 3.00 23.15
CA LEU A 33 3.54 4.32 22.50
C LEU A 33 4.89 4.71 21.89
N PHE A 34 5.97 4.42 22.62
CA PHE A 34 7.33 4.84 22.28
C PHE A 34 8.23 3.72 21.80
N LEU A 35 7.69 2.52 21.57
CA LEU A 35 8.48 1.41 21.07
C LEU A 35 8.88 1.64 19.61
N SER A 36 10.19 1.62 19.37
CA SER A 36 10.79 1.52 18.05
C SER A 36 10.97 0.06 17.63
N ASP A 37 11.28 -0.16 16.35
CA ASP A 37 11.60 -1.50 15.83
C ASP A 37 12.75 -2.15 16.61
N LYS A 38 13.75 -1.36 17.04
CA LYS A 38 14.87 -1.86 17.86
C LYS A 38 14.43 -2.27 19.26
N ASP A 39 13.53 -1.51 19.86
CA ASP A 39 12.99 -1.81 21.19
C ASP A 39 12.16 -3.09 21.14
N LEU A 40 11.34 -3.26 20.10
CA LEU A 40 10.59 -4.51 19.88
C LEU A 40 11.53 -5.70 19.76
N VAL A 41 12.59 -5.58 18.96
CA VAL A 41 13.60 -6.66 18.83
C VAL A 41 14.25 -6.99 20.17
N PHE A 42 14.64 -5.96 20.92
CA PHE A 42 15.24 -6.14 22.24
C PHE A 42 14.29 -6.81 23.25
N LEU A 43 13.05 -6.31 23.34
CA LEU A 43 12.06 -6.79 24.30
C LEU A 43 11.66 -8.24 24.02
N VAL A 44 11.39 -8.58 22.75
CA VAL A 44 11.02 -9.94 22.36
C VAL A 44 12.20 -10.89 22.59
N ASN A 45 13.40 -10.53 22.14
CA ASN A 45 14.58 -11.39 22.34
C ASN A 45 14.89 -11.63 23.82
N ARG A 46 14.66 -10.65 24.70
CA ARG A 46 14.88 -10.79 26.15
C ARG A 46 13.96 -11.83 26.79
N ARG A 47 12.81 -12.13 26.18
CA ARG A 47 11.83 -13.13 26.66
C ARG A 47 11.99 -14.50 26.01
N LEU A 48 12.81 -14.58 24.96
CA LEU A 48 13.06 -15.81 24.23
C LEU A 48 14.44 -16.42 24.58
N PRO A 49 14.57 -17.75 24.51
CA PRO A 49 15.88 -18.40 24.60
C PRO A 49 16.78 -17.95 23.44
N GLU A 50 18.10 -17.96 23.63
CA GLU A 50 19.09 -17.49 22.62
C GLU A 50 18.89 -18.15 21.24
N GLU A 51 18.46 -19.41 21.24
CA GLU A 51 18.16 -20.18 20.03
C GLU A 51 17.04 -19.56 19.18
N ASN A 52 16.11 -18.81 19.78
CA ASN A 52 14.94 -18.23 19.12
C ASN A 52 15.03 -16.70 18.95
N GLN A 53 16.12 -16.09 19.43
CA GLN A 53 16.40 -14.68 19.20
C GLN A 53 16.73 -14.39 17.73
N ILE A 54 16.40 -13.17 17.29
CA ILE A 54 16.65 -12.67 15.95
C ILE A 54 17.49 -11.39 15.96
N SER A 55 18.23 -11.16 14.88
CA SER A 55 18.92 -9.88 14.68
C SER A 55 17.96 -8.80 14.18
N THR A 56 18.32 -7.53 14.35
CA THR A 56 17.60 -6.41 13.74
C THR A 56 17.53 -6.54 12.22
N SER A 57 18.58 -7.06 11.56
CA SER A 57 18.56 -7.32 10.12
C SER A 57 17.51 -8.36 9.73
N THR A 58 17.33 -9.39 10.55
CA THR A 58 16.29 -10.41 10.34
C THR A 58 14.89 -9.80 10.45
N PHE A 59 14.68 -8.97 11.48
CA PHE A 59 13.42 -8.24 11.67
C PHE A 59 13.08 -7.35 10.46
N GLU A 60 14.03 -6.54 9.98
CA GLU A 60 13.83 -5.70 8.80
C GLU A 60 13.53 -6.51 7.54
N LYS A 61 14.19 -7.67 7.37
CA LYS A 61 13.90 -8.57 6.25
C LYS A 61 12.45 -9.07 6.31
N TRP A 62 12.00 -9.53 7.47
CA TRP A 62 10.61 -9.97 7.66
C TRP A 62 9.62 -8.84 7.40
N LYS A 63 9.90 -7.63 7.91
CA LYS A 63 9.06 -6.43 7.71
C LYS A 63 8.99 -6.02 6.24
N SER A 64 10.05 -6.26 5.47
CA SER A 64 10.09 -6.02 4.02
C SER A 64 9.39 -7.09 3.16
N GLY A 65 8.73 -8.08 3.77
CA GLY A 65 8.04 -9.16 3.04
C GLY A 65 8.92 -10.37 2.71
N LYS A 66 10.18 -10.39 3.16
CA LYS A 66 11.14 -11.46 2.88
C LYS A 66 11.08 -12.54 3.98
N TYR A 67 10.02 -13.34 3.97
CA TYR A 67 9.74 -14.35 5.00
C TYR A 67 9.48 -15.77 4.46
N ALA A 68 9.88 -16.07 3.24
CA ALA A 68 9.83 -17.43 2.69
C ALA A 68 10.63 -18.43 3.56
N PRO A 69 10.14 -19.68 3.76
CA PRO A 69 8.96 -20.29 3.13
C PRO A 69 7.62 -20.05 3.86
N ASN A 70 7.60 -19.53 5.10
CA ASN A 70 6.38 -19.38 5.89
C ASN A 70 5.65 -18.07 5.60
N GLU A 71 4.99 -18.01 4.44
CA GLU A 71 4.25 -16.81 4.03
C GLU A 71 3.10 -16.45 4.97
N GLU A 72 2.38 -17.42 5.53
CA GLU A 72 1.24 -17.13 6.41
C GLU A 72 1.67 -16.47 7.71
N VAL A 73 2.67 -17.04 8.40
CA VAL A 73 3.23 -16.47 9.63
C VAL A 73 3.89 -15.12 9.35
N GLY A 74 4.51 -14.96 8.18
CA GLY A 74 5.05 -13.67 7.74
C GLY A 74 3.99 -12.59 7.56
N LYS A 75 2.83 -12.95 6.98
CA LYS A 75 1.68 -12.04 6.86
C LYS A 75 1.11 -11.67 8.23
N GLU A 76 1.02 -12.65 9.14
CA GLU A 76 0.59 -12.41 10.53
C GLU A 76 1.55 -11.44 11.23
N PHE A 77 2.86 -11.65 11.13
CA PHE A 77 3.88 -10.73 11.65
C PHE A 77 3.66 -9.29 11.15
N VAL A 78 3.50 -9.11 9.84
CA VAL A 78 3.26 -7.78 9.26
C VAL A 78 1.95 -7.18 9.78
N ALA A 79 0.90 -7.99 9.90
CA ALA A 79 -0.38 -7.55 10.46
C ALA A 79 -0.25 -7.11 11.92
N CYS A 80 0.51 -7.83 12.75
CA CYS A 80 0.79 -7.45 14.14
C CYS A 80 1.52 -6.10 14.23
N ILE A 81 2.54 -5.88 13.40
CA ILE A 81 3.27 -4.61 13.35
C ILE A 81 2.34 -3.47 12.93
N ASN A 82 1.52 -3.67 11.90
CA ASN A 82 0.55 -2.67 11.48
C ASN A 82 -0.50 -2.37 12.55
N LEU A 83 -0.99 -3.39 13.26
CA LEU A 83 -1.92 -3.23 14.37
C LEU A 83 -1.28 -2.43 15.51
N ALA A 84 -0.01 -2.67 15.83
CA ALA A 84 0.75 -1.89 16.80
C ALA A 84 0.81 -0.41 16.41
N LEU A 85 1.11 -0.10 15.14
CA LEU A 85 1.14 1.27 14.63
C LEU A 85 -0.24 1.94 14.72
N ILE A 86 -1.32 1.21 14.40
CA ILE A 86 -2.69 1.71 14.53
C ILE A 86 -3.00 2.03 16.00
N ARG A 87 -2.69 1.13 16.92
CA ARG A 87 -2.88 1.35 18.36
C ARG A 87 -2.08 2.56 18.86
N GLN A 88 -0.83 2.73 18.42
CA GLN A 88 -0.02 3.91 18.73
C GLN A 88 -0.69 5.21 18.24
N LYS A 89 -1.23 5.22 17.01
CA LYS A 89 -1.98 6.37 16.48
C LYS A 89 -3.21 6.66 17.33
N GLN A 90 -4.03 5.65 17.61
CA GLN A 90 -5.24 5.79 18.42
C GLN A 90 -4.93 6.33 19.81
N LEU A 91 -3.85 5.86 20.45
CA LEU A 91 -3.44 6.30 21.77
C LEU A 91 -2.93 7.74 21.76
N LEU A 92 -2.15 8.15 20.75
CA LEU A 92 -1.76 9.56 20.57
C LEU A 92 -2.98 10.45 20.32
N SER A 93 -3.89 10.05 19.43
CA SER A 93 -5.13 10.80 19.15
C SER A 93 -5.98 10.95 20.40
N LYS A 94 -6.13 9.87 21.18
CA LYS A 94 -6.85 9.89 22.46
C LYS A 94 -6.20 10.89 23.43
N LYS A 95 -4.88 10.81 23.61
CA LYS A 95 -4.13 11.75 24.46
C LYS A 95 -4.21 13.21 23.98
N MET A 96 -4.38 13.46 22.69
CA MET A 96 -4.62 14.81 22.16
C MET A 96 -6.02 15.32 22.50
N MET A 97 -7.05 14.47 22.36
CA MET A 97 -8.44 14.86 22.59
C MET A 97 -8.80 15.00 24.07
N GLU A 98 -8.20 14.19 24.93
CA GLU A 98 -8.43 14.19 26.37
C GLU A 98 -7.54 15.20 27.13
N ASP A 99 -6.67 15.91 26.41
CA ASP A 99 -5.76 16.84 27.03
C ASP A 99 -6.45 18.16 27.40
N ASN A 100 -6.72 18.29 28.70
CA ASN A 100 -7.28 19.52 29.28
C ASN A 100 -6.21 20.57 29.61
N ASN A 101 -4.91 20.25 29.45
CA ASN A 101 -3.80 21.10 29.87
C ASN A 101 -3.10 21.85 28.71
N GLY A 102 -3.60 21.72 27.47
CA GLY A 102 -3.05 22.42 26.30
C GLY A 102 -1.71 21.85 25.77
N GLN A 103 -1.31 20.68 26.25
CA GLN A 103 -0.19 19.86 25.81
C GLN A 103 -0.47 19.03 24.54
N TRP A 104 -1.65 19.14 23.92
CA TRP A 104 -2.01 18.41 22.70
C TRP A 104 -1.00 18.63 21.57
N THR A 105 -0.38 19.81 21.53
CA THR A 105 0.70 20.18 20.59
C THR A 105 1.90 19.25 20.67
N ARG A 106 2.26 18.78 21.87
CA ARG A 106 3.33 17.80 22.07
C ARG A 106 3.00 16.47 21.41
N TYR A 107 1.77 15.98 21.59
CA TYR A 107 1.34 14.71 21.00
C TYR A 107 1.17 14.82 19.48
N ALA A 108 0.67 15.96 18.98
CA ALA A 108 0.63 16.27 17.55
C ALA A 108 2.03 16.25 16.94
N TRP A 109 3.01 16.88 17.60
CA TRP A 109 4.40 16.89 17.14
C TRP A 109 5.03 15.49 17.10
N ILE A 110 4.74 14.65 18.10
CA ILE A 110 5.16 13.23 18.08
C ILE A 110 4.52 12.50 16.89
N MET A 111 3.23 12.73 16.63
CA MET A 111 2.51 12.09 15.53
C MET A 111 3.09 12.48 14.16
N GLU A 112 3.33 13.78 13.91
CA GLU A 112 3.91 14.28 12.64
C GLU A 112 5.30 13.70 12.34
N ARG A 113 6.12 13.51 13.36
CA ARG A 113 7.49 12.99 13.19
C ARG A 113 7.54 11.48 13.04
N LYS A 114 6.60 10.76 13.66
CA LYS A 114 6.55 9.30 13.62
C LYS A 114 5.81 8.77 12.40
N PHE A 115 4.77 9.46 11.97
CA PHE A 115 3.89 9.04 10.88
C PHE A 115 3.96 10.05 9.74
N THR A 116 4.66 9.68 8.66
CA THR A 116 4.92 10.55 7.51
C THR A 116 3.65 11.09 6.85
N GLU A 117 2.56 10.33 6.89
CA GLU A 117 1.26 10.71 6.36
C GLU A 117 0.58 11.85 7.14
N TRP A 118 1.05 12.15 8.35
CA TRP A 118 0.58 13.28 9.16
C TRP A 118 1.46 14.53 8.98
N ASN A 119 2.57 14.44 8.25
CA ASN A 119 3.44 15.59 7.97
C ASN A 119 2.89 16.41 6.79
N LEU A 120 1.83 17.18 7.05
CA LEU A 120 1.12 17.98 6.04
C LEU A 120 2.03 18.96 5.29
N LYS A 121 3.03 19.54 5.98
CA LYS A 121 3.98 20.46 5.37
C LYS A 121 4.81 19.78 4.28
N HIS A 122 5.42 18.64 4.59
CA HIS A 122 6.22 17.89 3.61
C HIS A 122 5.37 17.34 2.46
N ILE A 123 4.12 16.95 2.75
CA ILE A 123 3.16 16.51 1.71
C ILE A 123 2.85 17.67 0.75
N SER A 124 2.56 18.86 1.27
CA SER A 124 2.28 20.05 0.44
C SER A 124 3.48 20.48 -0.42
N GLU A 125 4.71 20.38 0.10
CA GLU A 125 5.94 20.68 -0.63
C GLU A 125 6.20 19.67 -1.76
N ASN A 126 5.90 18.39 -1.53
CA ASN A 126 6.05 17.35 -2.55
C ASN A 126 5.00 17.45 -3.67
N ILE A 127 3.75 17.81 -3.34
CA ILE A 127 2.70 18.02 -4.35
C ILE A 127 3.08 19.22 -5.24
N ASN A 128 3.49 20.34 -4.65
CA ASN A 128 3.92 21.52 -5.39
C ASN A 128 5.16 21.26 -6.27
N ARG A 129 6.07 20.36 -5.89
CA ARG A 129 7.20 19.94 -6.75
C ARG A 129 6.77 19.15 -7.97
N ASN A 130 5.75 18.30 -7.86
CA ASN A 130 5.21 17.57 -9.01
C ASN A 130 4.39 18.47 -9.95
N GLU A 131 3.83 19.56 -9.43
CA GLU A 131 3.15 20.59 -10.24
C GLU A 131 4.12 21.56 -10.93
N GLN A 132 5.39 21.63 -10.50
CA GLN A 132 6.45 22.25 -11.29
C GLN A 132 6.82 21.34 -12.47
N SER A 133 5.97 21.46 -13.49
CA SER A 133 6.06 20.92 -14.84
C SER A 133 7.47 20.53 -15.31
N THR A 134 7.59 19.33 -15.87
CA THR A 134 8.71 18.95 -16.73
C THR A 134 8.74 19.91 -17.91
N VAL A 135 9.53 20.99 -17.82
CA VAL A 135 9.75 21.90 -18.95
C VAL A 135 10.58 21.14 -19.99
N ILE A 136 9.91 20.60 -21.00
CA ILE A 136 10.59 20.04 -22.17
C ILE A 136 11.03 21.22 -23.04
N ASN A 137 12.29 21.62 -22.92
CA ASN A 137 12.89 22.61 -23.83
C ASN A 137 13.17 21.95 -25.18
N ILE A 138 12.28 22.18 -26.15
CA ILE A 138 12.48 21.77 -27.54
C ILE A 138 13.18 22.93 -28.28
N GLN A 139 14.43 22.73 -28.70
CA GLN A 139 15.16 23.69 -29.54
C GLN A 139 15.03 23.27 -31.02
N ALA A 140 14.53 24.18 -31.86
CA ALA A 140 14.48 23.98 -33.31
C ALA A 140 15.82 24.37 -33.94
N GLY A 141 16.42 23.46 -34.71
CA GLY A 141 17.67 23.73 -35.43
C GLY A 141 17.45 24.44 -36.77
N THR A 142 16.25 24.39 -37.33
CA THR A 142 15.89 25.00 -38.62
C THR A 142 14.57 25.75 -38.56
N GLU A 143 14.38 26.70 -39.46
CA GLU A 143 13.20 27.57 -39.49
C GLU A 143 11.90 26.82 -39.85
N GLU A 144 12.02 25.71 -40.60
CA GLU A 144 10.91 24.82 -40.91
C GLU A 144 10.43 24.03 -39.67
N GLN A 145 11.37 23.57 -38.83
CA GLN A 145 11.06 22.90 -37.57
C GLN A 145 10.38 23.86 -36.58
N ARG A 146 10.79 25.13 -36.58
CA ARG A 146 10.16 26.18 -35.77
C ARG A 146 8.70 26.39 -36.16
N LYS A 147 8.42 26.46 -37.47
CA LYS A 147 7.03 26.57 -37.99
C LYS A 147 6.18 25.34 -37.66
N LEU A 148 6.76 24.14 -37.68
CA LEU A 148 6.08 22.91 -37.27
C LEU A 148 5.73 22.89 -35.77
N ILE A 149 6.65 23.34 -34.92
CA ILE A 149 6.42 23.46 -33.48
C ILE A 149 5.35 24.52 -33.19
N ASP A 150 5.41 25.68 -33.85
CA ASP A 150 4.42 26.74 -33.69
C ASP A 150 3.02 26.30 -34.17
N ASN A 151 2.94 25.50 -35.25
CA ASN A 151 1.68 24.94 -35.73
C ASN A 151 1.12 23.84 -34.80
N LEU A 152 1.97 23.05 -34.15
CA LEU A 152 1.54 22.04 -33.18
C LEU A 152 1.07 22.65 -31.85
N ILE A 153 1.66 23.79 -31.46
CA ILE A 153 1.30 24.50 -30.23
C ILE A 153 0.04 25.37 -30.44
N ASN A 154 -0.12 25.97 -31.61
CA ASN A 154 -1.25 26.86 -31.93
C ASN A 154 -2.30 26.22 -32.86
N ALA A 155 -2.35 24.89 -32.96
CA ALA A 155 -3.41 24.23 -33.71
C ALA A 155 -4.76 24.50 -33.03
N ASP A 156 -5.51 25.48 -33.54
CA ASP A 156 -6.94 25.57 -33.33
C ASP A 156 -7.54 24.26 -33.86
N PHE A 157 -8.00 23.41 -32.94
CA PHE A 157 -8.72 22.20 -33.30
C PHE A 157 -10.03 22.62 -33.97
N GLU A 158 -10.16 22.47 -35.29
CA GLU A 158 -11.48 22.41 -35.90
C GLU A 158 -12.17 21.14 -35.37
N GLU A 159 -13.24 21.32 -34.61
CA GLU A 159 -14.11 20.25 -34.15
C GLU A 159 -14.59 19.44 -35.37
N VAL A 160 -14.01 18.25 -35.56
CA VAL A 160 -14.49 17.28 -36.54
C VAL A 160 -15.86 16.82 -36.06
N LYS A 161 -16.92 17.39 -36.64
CA LYS A 161 -18.29 16.95 -36.35
C LYS A 161 -18.39 15.44 -36.60
N PRO A 162 -18.85 14.64 -35.64
CA PRO A 162 -18.93 13.20 -35.80
C PRO A 162 -19.81 12.86 -36.99
N ILE A 163 -19.33 11.96 -37.85
CA ILE A 163 -20.11 11.40 -38.95
C ILE A 163 -21.32 10.71 -38.34
N GLN A 164 -22.52 11.23 -38.61
CA GLN A 164 -23.75 10.57 -38.20
C GLN A 164 -23.91 9.30 -39.05
N LEU A 165 -23.63 8.15 -38.44
CA LEU A 165 -23.99 6.86 -39.02
C LEU A 165 -25.52 6.82 -39.19
N PRO A 166 -26.05 6.44 -40.36
CA PRO A 166 -27.49 6.29 -40.54
C PRO A 166 -28.00 5.26 -39.53
N LYS A 167 -29.00 5.65 -38.74
CA LYS A 167 -29.63 4.75 -37.76
C LYS A 167 -30.11 3.49 -38.49
N PRO A 168 -29.79 2.29 -37.99
CA PRO A 168 -30.31 1.06 -38.59
C PRO A 168 -31.84 1.12 -38.56
N LYS A 169 -32.47 0.85 -39.70
CA LYS A 169 -33.93 0.73 -39.81
C LYS A 169 -34.38 -0.30 -38.78
N GLU A 170 -35.38 0.08 -37.98
CA GLU A 170 -36.04 -0.82 -37.05
C GLU A 170 -36.47 -2.09 -37.79
N VAL A 171 -35.79 -3.20 -37.47
CA VAL A 171 -36.25 -4.52 -37.87
C VAL A 171 -37.51 -4.74 -37.06
N LYS A 172 -38.67 -4.68 -37.72
CA LYS A 172 -39.93 -5.15 -37.13
C LYS A 172 -39.72 -6.61 -36.77
N SER A 173 -39.55 -6.89 -35.49
CA SER A 173 -39.69 -8.23 -34.95
C SER A 173 -41.10 -8.68 -35.32
N LEU A 174 -41.23 -9.67 -36.21
CA LEU A 174 -42.46 -10.41 -36.35
C LEU A 174 -42.75 -11.03 -34.98
N THR A 175 -43.80 -10.54 -34.34
CA THR A 175 -44.42 -11.25 -33.24
C THR A 175 -45.09 -12.48 -33.82
N ASP A 176 -44.52 -13.65 -33.52
CA ASP A 176 -45.22 -14.92 -33.66
C ASP A 176 -46.44 -14.88 -32.75
N ASN A 177 -47.60 -14.62 -33.35
CA ASN A 177 -48.92 -15.13 -33.00
C ASN A 177 -49.98 -14.27 -33.69
N GLU A 178 -50.48 -14.74 -34.84
CA GLU A 178 -51.93 -14.89 -35.05
C GLU A 178 -52.22 -15.71 -36.33
N LYS A 179 -52.71 -16.94 -36.08
CA LYS A 179 -53.78 -17.67 -36.79
C LYS A 179 -53.52 -18.16 -38.22
N GLU A 180 -53.41 -19.48 -38.38
CA GLU A 180 -54.50 -20.46 -38.60
C GLU A 180 -54.99 -20.47 -40.05
N ASP A 181 -55.16 -21.71 -40.55
CA ASP A 181 -55.92 -22.12 -41.73
C ASP A 181 -55.28 -21.95 -43.12
N GLU A 182 -54.71 -23.05 -43.64
CA GLU A 182 -55.35 -23.91 -44.67
C GLU A 182 -54.29 -24.77 -45.39
N LEU A 183 -54.32 -26.09 -45.15
CA LEU A 183 -53.67 -27.11 -45.98
C LEU A 183 -54.68 -27.62 -47.02
N PRO A 184 -54.35 -27.67 -48.32
CA PRO A 184 -54.95 -28.62 -49.23
C PRO A 184 -54.04 -29.84 -49.42
N PHE A 185 -54.68 -31.00 -49.47
CA PHE A 185 -54.14 -32.33 -49.72
C PHE A 185 -53.39 -32.46 -51.05
#